data_AF-A0A316AEZ7-F1
#
_entry.id   AF-A0A316AEZ7-F1
#
_cell.length_a   1.000
_cell.length_b   1.000
_cell.length_c   1.000
_cell.angle_alpha   90.00
_cell.angle_beta   90.00
_cell.angle_gamma   90.00
#
_symmetry.space_group_name_H-M   'P 1'
#
loop_
_entity.id
_entity.type
_entity.pdbx_description
1 polymer ?
#
loop_
_entity_poly.entity_id
_entity_poly.type
_entity_poly.pdbx_seq_one_letter_code
_entity_poly.pdbx_strand_id
1 'polypeptide(L)'
;MLEDTSRDVTADLARDVVGWRLLMPVKGGPTAKSRLGDVVRHLPGLPEAIALDSVEAALACPRVVSVHVICADVGRGERLAALGARVVRESAPGSGLLAALDEGLAALRTEDDKDHDDDDDGGSGQRDGAPVAVLLADVPSLLPADLATALDEARGVLDAGGTAVVPDADGTGTVLLAGRLRGPETSLLRPRFGPGSALAHRRDGAVPVGMGLARLRRDVDTPAELEQARELGLGPRTAQILDAQTRDAQDRGGAQTRAGSSSRTACAPSAASFSAKCS
;
A
#
# COMPACT_ATOMS: atom_id res chain seq x y z
N MET A 1 -14.67 -10.65 52.47
CA MET A 1 -13.52 -11.22 51.76
C MET A 1 -14.00 -11.59 50.37
N LEU A 2 -14.22 -10.56 49.55
CA LEU A 2 -14.74 -10.65 48.19
C LEU A 2 -14.05 -9.53 47.44
N GLU A 3 -12.86 -9.81 46.92
CA GLU A 3 -12.13 -8.97 45.98
C GLU A 3 -10.91 -9.79 45.57
N ASP A 4 -10.87 -10.19 44.30
CA ASP A 4 -9.73 -10.03 43.38
C ASP A 4 -9.77 -11.08 42.25
N THR A 5 -10.83 -11.07 41.44
CA THR A 5 -10.93 -11.87 40.20
C THR A 5 -11.09 -11.01 38.95
N SER A 6 -11.17 -9.68 39.10
CA SER A 6 -11.38 -8.77 37.97
C SER A 6 -10.08 -8.24 37.35
N ARG A 7 -8.95 -8.35 38.07
CA ARG A 7 -7.66 -7.82 37.60
C ARG A 7 -6.86 -8.82 36.76
N ASP A 8 -7.12 -10.11 36.95
CA ASP A 8 -6.49 -11.19 36.19
C ASP A 8 -7.10 -11.39 34.79
N VAL A 9 -8.42 -11.19 34.63
CA VAL A 9 -9.08 -11.39 33.31
C VAL A 9 -8.59 -10.40 32.26
N THR A 10 -8.32 -9.14 32.62
CA THR A 10 -7.78 -8.13 31.69
C THR A 10 -6.31 -8.34 31.36
N ALA A 11 -5.54 -8.96 32.26
CA ALA A 11 -4.12 -9.28 32.03
C ALA A 11 -3.95 -10.55 31.18
N ASP A 12 -4.82 -11.55 31.35
CA ASP A 12 -4.87 -12.74 30.50
C ASP A 12 -5.37 -12.41 29.08
N LEU A 13 -6.38 -11.54 28.94
CA LEU A 13 -6.84 -11.06 27.62
C LEU A 13 -5.80 -10.19 26.89
N ALA A 14 -4.82 -9.63 27.61
CA ALA A 14 -3.73 -8.87 27.03
C ALA A 14 -2.54 -9.75 26.59
N ARG A 15 -2.45 -11.00 27.08
CA ARG A 15 -1.38 -11.94 26.73
C ARG A 15 -1.65 -12.77 25.48
N ASP A 16 -2.91 -12.86 25.03
CA ASP A 16 -3.29 -13.80 23.95
C ASP A 16 -3.57 -13.18 22.57
N VAL A 17 -3.39 -11.87 22.38
CA VAL A 17 -3.45 -11.30 21.03
C VAL A 17 -2.06 -11.25 20.43
N VAL A 18 -1.59 -12.38 19.90
CA VAL A 18 -0.36 -12.38 19.06
C VAL A 18 -0.60 -11.47 17.87
N GLY A 19 -0.05 -10.25 17.91
CA GLY A 19 -0.24 -9.25 16.88
C GLY A 19 0.43 -9.63 15.56
N TRP A 20 0.00 -8.97 14.49
CA TRP A 20 0.50 -9.20 13.14
C TRP A 20 1.78 -8.42 12.87
N ARG A 21 2.74 -9.08 12.23
CA ARG A 21 3.88 -8.41 11.59
C ARG A 21 3.60 -8.28 10.10
N LEU A 22 3.67 -7.06 9.58
CA LEU A 22 3.43 -6.81 8.17
C LEU A 22 4.73 -6.66 7.41
N LEU A 23 4.84 -7.30 6.26
CA LEU A 23 5.92 -7.12 5.31
C LEU A 23 5.37 -6.39 4.08
N MET A 24 5.86 -5.18 3.84
CA MET A 24 5.38 -4.31 2.77
C MET A 24 6.49 -4.00 1.77
N PRO A 25 6.48 -4.60 0.57
CA PRO A 25 7.45 -4.26 -0.46
C PRO A 25 7.10 -2.89 -1.08
N VAL A 26 8.00 -1.91 -0.92
CA VAL A 26 7.88 -0.58 -1.52
C VAL A 26 8.87 -0.46 -2.66
N LYS A 27 8.40 -0.68 -3.89
CA LYS A 27 9.27 -0.60 -5.07
C LYS A 27 9.76 0.82 -5.32
N GLY A 28 11.07 0.99 -5.34
CA GLY A 28 11.77 2.17 -5.86
C GLY A 28 11.81 2.18 -7.39
N GLY A 29 11.51 3.33 -8.01
CA GLY A 29 12.01 3.64 -9.35
C GLY A 29 10.97 3.77 -10.49
N PRO A 30 11.41 4.30 -11.65
CA PRO A 30 10.55 4.64 -12.79
C PRO A 30 9.79 3.47 -13.42
N THR A 31 10.23 2.24 -13.16
CA THR A 31 9.67 1.00 -13.73
C THR A 31 8.58 0.36 -12.87
N ALA A 32 8.47 0.75 -11.60
CA ALA A 32 7.55 0.13 -10.63
C ALA A 32 6.08 0.33 -10.99
N LYS A 33 5.77 1.37 -11.76
CA LYS A 33 4.41 1.74 -12.19
C LYS A 33 4.43 2.18 -13.66
N SER A 34 5.11 1.43 -14.52
CA SER A 34 5.18 1.71 -15.96
C SER A 34 3.79 1.87 -16.61
N ARG A 35 2.76 1.24 -16.04
CA ARG A 35 1.35 1.33 -16.42
C ARG A 35 0.65 2.63 -15.98
N LEU A 36 1.15 3.32 -14.94
CA LEU A 36 0.82 4.72 -14.63
C LEU A 36 1.78 5.70 -15.31
N GLY A 37 2.60 5.25 -16.26
CA GLY A 37 3.77 5.97 -16.78
C GLY A 37 3.52 7.43 -17.16
N ASP A 38 2.38 7.74 -17.79
CA ASP A 38 2.04 9.13 -18.15
C ASP A 38 1.59 9.95 -16.94
N VAL A 39 0.83 9.38 -16.00
CA VAL A 39 0.44 10.06 -14.75
C VAL A 39 1.67 10.34 -13.90
N VAL A 40 2.56 9.35 -13.72
CA VAL A 40 3.78 9.47 -12.92
C VAL A 40 4.78 10.43 -13.57
N ARG A 41 4.84 10.51 -14.90
CA ARG A 41 5.64 11.52 -15.61
C ARG A 41 5.26 12.95 -15.21
N HIS A 42 3.96 13.18 -15.02
CA HIS A 42 3.44 14.50 -14.62
C HIS A 42 3.38 14.69 -13.11
N LEU A 43 3.38 13.60 -12.32
CA LEU A 43 3.32 13.59 -10.87
C LEU A 43 4.37 12.65 -10.28
N PRO A 44 5.66 13.01 -10.33
CA PRO A 44 6.75 12.14 -9.90
C PRO A 44 6.68 11.76 -8.40
N GLY A 45 6.01 12.56 -7.57
CA GLY A 45 5.78 12.27 -6.15
C GLY A 45 4.64 11.30 -5.86
N LEU A 46 3.77 11.00 -6.84
CA LEU A 46 2.57 10.19 -6.62
C LEU A 46 2.88 8.76 -6.14
N PRO A 47 3.82 8.00 -6.74
CA PRO A 47 4.15 6.65 -6.27
C PRO A 47 4.60 6.63 -4.81
N GLU A 48 5.33 7.65 -4.38
CA GLU A 48 5.81 7.77 -3.01
C GLU A 48 4.67 8.14 -2.05
N ALA A 49 3.81 9.09 -2.42
CA ALA A 49 2.65 9.43 -1.60
C ALA A 49 1.73 8.22 -1.37
N ILE A 50 1.48 7.43 -2.42
CA ILE A 50 0.70 6.19 -2.33
C ILE A 50 1.34 5.22 -1.31
N ALA A 51 2.65 5.01 -1.39
CA ALA A 51 3.36 4.12 -0.49
C ALA A 51 3.33 4.62 0.96
N LEU A 52 3.54 5.92 1.17
CA LEU A 52 3.48 6.53 2.50
C LEU A 52 2.08 6.42 3.11
N ASP A 53 1.02 6.72 2.34
CA ASP A 53 -0.37 6.60 2.83
C ASP A 53 -0.70 5.13 3.18
N SER A 54 -0.27 4.17 2.36
CA SER A 54 -0.48 2.74 2.61
C SER A 54 0.22 2.27 3.88
N VAL A 55 1.48 2.68 4.08
CA VAL A 55 2.29 2.31 5.25
C VAL A 55 1.80 3.00 6.51
N GLU A 56 1.39 4.27 6.43
CA GLU A 56 0.81 5.02 7.55
C GLU A 56 -0.51 4.40 8.02
N ALA A 57 -1.37 3.97 7.09
CA ALA A 57 -2.59 3.22 7.43
C ALA A 57 -2.29 1.85 8.06
N ALA A 58 -1.25 1.15 7.59
CA ALA A 58 -0.81 -0.11 8.18
C ALA A 58 -0.28 0.05 9.61
N LEU A 59 0.53 1.08 9.86
CA LEU A 59 1.07 1.42 11.18
C LEU A 59 -0.04 1.84 12.17
N ALA A 60 -1.10 2.48 11.69
CA ALA A 60 -2.25 2.86 12.51
C ALA A 60 -3.24 1.71 12.79
N CYS A 61 -3.02 0.52 12.22
CA CYS A 61 -3.89 -0.63 12.43
C CYS A 61 -3.66 -1.27 13.81
N PRO A 62 -4.68 -1.40 14.67
CA PRO A 62 -4.52 -1.91 16.04
C PRO A 62 -4.14 -3.39 16.13
N ARG A 63 -4.20 -4.13 15.02
CA ARG A 63 -3.79 -5.54 14.96
C ARG A 63 -2.32 -5.72 14.57
N VAL A 64 -1.65 -4.64 14.16
CA VAL A 64 -0.29 -4.68 13.64
C VAL A 64 0.68 -4.25 14.74
N VAL A 65 1.62 -5.12 15.07
CA VAL A 65 2.66 -4.83 16.09
C VAL A 65 3.95 -4.30 15.48
N SER A 66 4.19 -4.59 14.19
CA SER A 66 5.29 -4.02 13.44
C SER A 66 5.02 -4.05 11.95
N VAL A 67 5.56 -3.04 11.26
CA VAL A 67 5.56 -2.95 9.80
C VAL A 67 7.01 -2.93 9.34
N HIS A 68 7.38 -3.94 8.56
CA HIS A 68 8.66 -4.07 7.89
C HIS A 68 8.51 -3.68 6.44
N VAL A 69 9.24 -2.66 6.02
CA VAL A 69 9.19 -2.17 4.64
C VAL A 69 10.45 -2.58 3.91
N ILE A 70 10.29 -3.29 2.79
CA ILE A 70 11.41 -3.61 1.91
C ILE A 70 11.56 -2.45 0.92
N CYS A 71 12.73 -1.80 0.90
CA CYS A 71 12.96 -0.63 0.06
C CYS A 71 14.43 -0.51 -0.36
N ALA A 72 14.68 -0.45 -1.66
CA ALA A 72 16.00 -0.13 -2.23
C ALA A 72 16.40 1.35 -2.08
N ASP A 73 15.45 2.28 -2.16
CA ASP A 73 15.75 3.73 -2.12
C ASP A 73 16.02 4.20 -0.69
N VAL A 74 17.22 4.74 -0.45
CA VAL A 74 17.66 5.15 0.89
C VAL A 74 16.81 6.29 1.44
N GLY A 75 16.56 7.33 0.66
CA GLY A 75 15.83 8.52 1.13
C GLY A 75 14.37 8.22 1.42
N ARG A 76 13.73 7.37 0.61
CA ARG A 76 12.38 6.87 0.88
C ARG A 76 12.36 5.96 2.10
N GLY A 77 13.36 5.08 2.23
CA GLY A 77 13.54 4.26 3.43
C GLY A 77 13.59 5.12 4.70
N GLU A 78 14.37 6.20 4.72
CA GLU A 78 14.44 7.13 5.85
C GLU A 78 13.09 7.77 6.17
N ARG A 79 12.32 8.18 5.16
CA ARG A 79 10.97 8.74 5.36
C ARG A 79 9.98 7.71 5.92
N LEU A 80 10.05 6.46 5.46
CA LEU A 80 9.23 5.36 5.98
C LEU A 80 9.63 5.00 7.42
N ALA A 81 10.92 4.99 7.72
CA ALA A 81 11.43 4.80 9.07
C ALA A 81 10.97 5.90 10.02
N ALA A 82 10.92 7.15 9.55
CA ALA A 82 10.40 8.28 10.33
C ALA A 82 8.90 8.16 10.68
N LEU A 83 8.12 7.38 9.92
CA LEU A 83 6.73 7.04 10.27
C LEU A 83 6.64 5.94 11.36
N GLY A 84 7.74 5.20 11.60
CA GLY A 84 7.79 4.08 12.54
C GLY A 84 7.96 2.70 11.89
N ALA A 85 8.13 2.62 10.57
CA ALA A 85 8.41 1.35 9.89
C ALA A 85 9.85 0.87 10.10
N ARG A 86 10.04 -0.44 10.12
CA ARG A 86 11.37 -1.09 10.14
C ARG A 86 11.82 -1.33 8.70
N VAL A 87 12.90 -0.68 8.27
CA VAL A 87 13.33 -0.78 6.87
C VAL A 87 14.26 -1.97 6.67
N VAL A 88 13.88 -2.87 5.76
CA VAL A 88 14.73 -3.92 5.20
C VAL A 88 15.28 -3.40 3.87
N ARG A 89 16.60 -3.17 3.81
CA ARG A 89 17.24 -2.73 2.57
C ARG A 89 17.39 -3.90 1.61
N GLU A 90 17.02 -3.69 0.35
CA GLU A 90 17.27 -4.66 -0.72
C GLU A 90 18.77 -4.79 -0.96
N SER A 91 19.28 -6.02 -0.91
CA SER A 91 20.67 -6.36 -1.16
C SER A 91 21.00 -6.31 -2.65
N ALA A 92 20.01 -6.65 -3.48
CA ALA A 92 20.10 -6.56 -4.94
C ALA A 92 18.89 -5.80 -5.51
N PRO A 93 18.90 -4.45 -5.49
CA PRO A 93 17.85 -3.63 -6.06
C PRO A 93 17.53 -4.01 -7.51
N GLY A 94 16.24 -4.19 -7.82
CA GLY A 94 15.78 -4.54 -9.17
C GLY A 94 15.76 -6.04 -9.49
N SER A 95 16.10 -6.90 -8.52
CA SER A 95 15.95 -8.37 -8.62
C SER A 95 14.49 -8.85 -8.71
N GLY A 96 13.53 -7.96 -8.42
CA GLY A 96 12.10 -8.21 -8.57
C GLY A 96 11.38 -8.40 -7.23
N LEU A 97 10.05 -8.47 -7.29
CA LEU A 97 9.20 -8.49 -6.10
C LEU A 97 9.44 -9.73 -5.22
N LEU A 98 9.52 -10.92 -5.81
CA LEU A 98 9.66 -12.16 -5.03
C LEU A 98 11.01 -12.23 -4.32
N ALA A 99 12.10 -11.80 -4.97
CA ALA A 99 13.42 -11.72 -4.35
C ALA A 99 13.45 -10.74 -3.16
N ALA A 100 12.83 -9.56 -3.33
CA ALA A 100 12.68 -8.60 -2.24
C ALA A 100 11.87 -9.19 -1.06
N LEU A 101 10.80 -9.94 -1.34
CA LEU A 101 10.02 -10.63 -0.32
C LEU A 101 10.82 -11.72 0.39
N ASP A 102 11.65 -12.48 -0.32
CA ASP A 102 12.52 -13.49 0.29
C ASP A 102 13.50 -12.87 1.29
N GLU A 103 14.12 -11.73 0.94
CA GLU A 103 14.98 -10.97 1.85
C GLU A 103 14.20 -10.48 3.08
N GLY A 104 13.02 -9.91 2.88
CA GLY A 104 12.16 -9.45 3.97
C GLY A 104 11.70 -10.56 4.92
N LEU A 105 11.32 -11.72 4.37
CA LEU A 105 10.93 -12.88 5.17
C LEU A 105 12.13 -13.49 5.91
N ALA A 106 13.33 -13.47 5.33
CA ALA A 106 14.54 -13.89 6.02
C ALA A 106 14.86 -12.97 7.21
N ALA A 107 14.69 -11.66 7.06
CA ALA A 107 14.85 -10.70 8.15
C ALA A 107 13.87 -10.96 9.30
N LEU A 108 12.58 -11.17 8.98
CA LEU A 108 11.56 -11.50 9.98
C LEU A 108 11.83 -12.83 10.71
N ARG A 109 12.32 -13.86 10.00
CA ARG A 109 12.72 -15.14 10.63
C ARG A 109 13.87 -14.97 11.61
N THR A 110 14.82 -14.09 11.28
CA THR A 110 15.98 -13.79 12.15
C THR A 110 15.56 -13.02 13.41
N GLU A 111 14.55 -12.15 13.30
CA GLU A 111 13.94 -11.51 14.48
C GLU A 111 13.18 -12.52 15.33
N ASP A 112 12.38 -13.40 14.71
CA ASP A 112 11.67 -14.47 15.43
C ASP A 112 12.61 -15.37 16.24
N ASP A 113 13.74 -15.79 15.67
CA ASP A 113 14.69 -16.67 16.36
C ASP A 113 15.23 -16.03 17.63
N LYS A 114 15.54 -14.73 17.60
CA LYS A 114 16.07 -14.00 18.77
C LYS A 114 15.04 -13.93 19.90
N ASP A 115 13.78 -13.70 19.56
CA ASP A 115 12.70 -13.62 20.55
C ASP A 115 12.41 -15.00 21.18
N HIS A 116 12.72 -16.12 20.50
CA HIS A 116 12.52 -17.48 21.04
C HIS A 116 13.70 -18.00 21.86
N ASP A 117 14.93 -17.57 21.57
CA ASP A 117 16.14 -17.99 22.33
C ASP A 117 16.15 -17.42 23.77
N ASP A 118 15.42 -16.33 24.04
CA ASP A 118 15.30 -15.72 25.37
C ASP A 118 14.23 -16.39 26.27
N ASP A 119 13.34 -17.22 25.71
CA ASP A 119 12.23 -17.90 26.39
C ASP A 119 12.49 -19.42 26.59
N ASP A 120 13.69 -19.80 27.05
CA ASP A 120 14.07 -21.18 27.44
C ASP A 120 13.37 -21.64 28.74
N ASP A 121 12.03 -21.64 28.75
CA ASP A 121 11.21 -22.32 29.76
C ASP A 121 10.78 -23.69 29.23
N GLY A 122 11.75 -24.59 28.97
CA GLY A 122 11.65 -26.06 29.02
C GLY A 122 10.51 -26.79 28.28
N GLY A 123 9.67 -26.09 27.52
CA GLY A 123 8.44 -26.59 26.91
C GLY A 123 8.68 -26.99 25.47
N SER A 124 8.95 -28.27 25.25
CA SER A 124 9.19 -28.92 23.95
C SER A 124 7.98 -28.94 22.97
N GLY A 125 7.04 -28.01 23.12
CA GLY A 125 5.93 -27.82 22.18
C GLY A 125 6.39 -26.96 21.00
N GLN A 126 6.32 -27.50 19.79
CA GLN A 126 6.48 -26.74 18.55
C GLN A 126 5.42 -25.62 18.52
N ARG A 127 5.76 -24.41 18.97
CA ARG A 127 4.88 -23.25 18.86
C ARG A 127 4.81 -22.85 17.40
N ASP A 128 3.59 -22.61 16.92
CA ASP A 128 3.38 -21.98 15.63
C ASP A 128 4.01 -20.58 15.63
N GLY A 129 4.70 -20.23 14.54
CA GLY A 129 5.37 -18.94 14.44
C GLY A 129 4.38 -17.78 14.47
N ALA A 130 4.88 -16.59 14.86
CA ALA A 130 4.06 -15.40 14.91
C ALA A 130 3.42 -15.10 13.53
N PRO A 131 2.15 -14.65 13.49
CA PRO A 131 1.42 -14.29 12.29
C PRO A 131 2.13 -13.21 11.47
N VAL A 132 2.23 -13.46 10.17
CA VAL A 132 2.83 -12.55 9.20
C VAL A 132 1.90 -12.34 8.03
N ALA A 133 1.77 -11.10 7.58
CA ALA A 133 1.10 -10.79 6.33
C ALA A 133 2.00 -9.98 5.41
N VAL A 134 2.05 -10.35 4.12
CA VAL A 134 2.57 -9.50 3.06
C VAL A 134 1.44 -8.61 2.57
N LEU A 135 1.62 -7.29 2.59
CA LEU A 135 0.66 -6.31 2.07
C LEU A 135 1.36 -5.42 1.03
N LEU A 136 0.81 -5.33 -0.17
CA LEU A 136 1.34 -4.41 -1.19
C LEU A 136 1.16 -2.94 -0.76
N ALA A 137 2.14 -2.11 -1.08
CA ALA A 137 2.20 -0.71 -0.64
C ALA A 137 1.68 0.27 -1.73
N ASP A 138 0.66 -0.15 -2.46
CA ASP A 138 0.04 0.57 -3.57
C ASP A 138 -1.48 0.71 -3.42
N VAL A 139 -1.97 0.74 -2.17
CA VAL A 139 -3.39 0.81 -1.81
C VAL A 139 -3.68 2.19 -1.17
N PRO A 140 -3.75 3.27 -1.95
CA PRO A 140 -3.82 4.62 -1.40
C PRO A 140 -5.16 4.94 -0.72
N SER A 141 -6.18 4.11 -0.88
CA SER A 141 -7.47 4.26 -0.19
C SER A 141 -7.58 3.45 1.11
N LEU A 142 -6.49 2.80 1.53
CA LEU A 142 -6.46 1.90 2.69
C LEU A 142 -6.88 2.61 3.98
N LEU A 143 -7.82 1.99 4.71
CA LEU A 143 -8.17 2.39 6.07
C LEU A 143 -7.60 1.40 7.09
N PRO A 144 -7.12 1.88 8.25
CA PRO A 144 -6.68 1.00 9.34
C PRO A 144 -7.76 0.01 9.79
N ALA A 145 -9.03 0.43 9.78
CA ALA A 145 -10.17 -0.42 10.17
C ALA A 145 -10.46 -1.55 9.17
N ASP A 146 -10.30 -1.29 7.86
CA ASP A 146 -10.45 -2.31 6.83
C ASP A 146 -9.33 -3.35 6.96
N LEU A 147 -8.09 -2.89 7.16
CA LEU A 147 -6.96 -3.78 7.41
C LEU A 147 -7.18 -4.62 8.68
N ALA A 148 -7.64 -4.01 9.78
CA ALA A 148 -7.95 -4.74 11.01
C ALA A 148 -8.99 -5.84 10.78
N THR A 149 -10.05 -5.53 10.03
CA THR A 149 -11.10 -6.50 9.67
C THR A 149 -10.52 -7.66 8.86
N ALA A 150 -9.70 -7.38 7.83
CA ALA A 150 -9.07 -8.42 7.03
C ALA A 150 -8.11 -9.30 7.85
N LEU A 151 -7.35 -8.71 8.78
CA LEU A 151 -6.43 -9.43 9.65
C LEU A 151 -7.15 -10.26 10.71
N ASP A 152 -8.33 -9.83 11.17
CA ASP A 152 -9.20 -10.61 12.06
C ASP A 152 -9.81 -11.82 11.31
N GLU A 153 -10.26 -11.64 10.07
CA GLU A 153 -10.69 -12.76 9.21
C GLU A 153 -9.54 -13.73 8.91
N ALA A 154 -8.37 -13.20 8.55
CA ALA A 154 -7.17 -14.00 8.31
C ALA A 154 -6.75 -14.77 9.56
N ARG A 155 -6.94 -14.20 10.76
CA ARG A 155 -6.65 -14.88 12.03
C ARG A 155 -7.45 -16.18 12.15
N GLY A 156 -8.76 -16.12 11.91
CA GLY A 156 -9.61 -17.32 11.97
C GLY A 156 -9.14 -18.43 11.02
N VAL A 157 -8.60 -18.05 9.85
CA VAL A 157 -8.01 -19.02 8.90
C VAL A 157 -6.70 -19.61 9.42
N LEU A 158 -5.82 -18.80 10.00
CA LEU A 158 -4.56 -19.25 10.58
C LEU A 158 -4.76 -20.15 11.81
N ASP A 159 -5.78 -19.86 12.62
CA ASP A 159 -6.14 -20.68 13.78
C ASP A 159 -6.72 -22.04 13.37
N ALA A 160 -7.29 -22.13 12.16
CA ALA A 160 -7.67 -23.38 11.51
C ALA A 160 -6.51 -24.07 10.76
N GLY A 161 -5.27 -23.55 10.88
CA GLY A 161 -4.07 -24.14 10.28
C GLY A 161 -3.84 -23.81 8.81
N GLY A 162 -4.52 -22.80 8.26
CA GLY A 162 -4.42 -22.37 6.87
C GLY A 162 -3.63 -21.08 6.64
N THR A 163 -3.65 -20.62 5.40
CA THR A 163 -3.20 -19.28 4.97
C THR A 163 -4.39 -18.51 4.40
N ALA A 164 -4.35 -17.18 4.46
CA ALA A 164 -5.43 -16.34 3.95
C ALA A 164 -4.93 -15.42 2.83
N VAL A 165 -5.83 -15.05 1.91
CA VAL A 165 -5.52 -14.18 0.78
C VAL A 165 -6.62 -13.13 0.62
N VAL A 166 -6.23 -11.88 0.45
CA VAL A 166 -7.12 -10.81 -0.02
C VAL A 166 -6.80 -10.57 -1.50
N PRO A 167 -7.68 -11.01 -2.42
CA PRO A 167 -7.50 -10.71 -3.83
C PRO A 167 -7.71 -9.22 -4.10
N ASP A 168 -7.06 -8.72 -5.15
CA ASP A 168 -7.36 -7.39 -5.70
C ASP A 168 -8.84 -7.27 -6.10
N ALA A 169 -9.27 -6.06 -6.42
CA ALA A 169 -10.67 -5.78 -6.73
C ALA A 169 -11.16 -6.53 -7.97
N ASP A 170 -10.27 -6.80 -8.93
CA ASP A 170 -10.55 -7.53 -10.17
C ASP A 170 -10.54 -9.06 -9.97
N GLY A 171 -10.05 -9.53 -8.81
CA GLY A 171 -9.99 -10.93 -8.42
C GLY A 171 -8.81 -11.72 -9.02
N THR A 172 -7.84 -11.05 -9.64
CA THR A 172 -6.76 -11.69 -10.40
C THR A 172 -5.40 -11.63 -9.69
N GLY A 173 -5.09 -10.49 -9.09
CA GLY A 173 -3.92 -10.23 -8.27
C GLY A 173 -4.21 -10.41 -6.79
N THR A 174 -3.16 -10.32 -5.97
CA THR A 174 -3.23 -10.41 -4.52
C THR A 174 -2.74 -9.11 -3.91
N VAL A 175 -3.53 -8.52 -3.02
CA VAL A 175 -3.13 -7.32 -2.27
C VAL A 175 -2.52 -7.71 -0.92
N LEU A 176 -3.10 -8.70 -0.24
CA LEU A 176 -2.60 -9.21 1.03
C LEU A 176 -2.53 -10.74 1.04
N LEU A 177 -1.43 -11.30 1.53
CA LEU A 177 -1.27 -12.73 1.79
C LEU A 177 -0.85 -12.92 3.25
N ALA A 178 -1.55 -13.77 3.99
CA ALA A 178 -1.34 -13.99 5.42
C ALA A 178 -1.03 -15.45 5.73
N GLY A 179 -0.14 -15.67 6.69
CA GLY A 179 0.34 -16.99 7.10
C GLY A 179 1.32 -16.91 8.26
N ARG A 180 2.16 -17.93 8.39
CA ARG A 180 3.20 -18.03 9.41
C ARG A 180 4.56 -18.27 8.77
N LEU A 181 5.62 -17.92 9.48
CA LEU A 181 6.99 -18.24 9.03
C LEU A 181 7.41 -19.66 9.44
N ARG A 182 6.76 -20.22 10.47
CA ARG A 182 7.01 -21.53 11.08
C ARG A 182 5.70 -22.17 11.48
N GLY A 183 5.62 -23.48 11.42
CA GLY A 183 4.41 -24.27 11.70
C GLY A 183 4.16 -25.32 10.61
N PRO A 184 2.96 -25.92 10.59
CA PRO A 184 2.54 -26.86 9.56
C PRO A 184 2.64 -26.26 8.16
N GLU A 185 2.95 -27.09 7.16
CA GLU A 185 3.13 -26.65 5.78
C GLU A 185 1.97 -25.81 5.23
N THR A 186 0.74 -26.17 5.62
CA THR A 186 -0.50 -25.51 5.21
C THR A 186 -0.67 -24.08 5.73
N SER A 187 0.08 -23.73 6.80
CA SER A 187 0.06 -22.41 7.41
C SER A 187 1.24 -21.53 6.95
N LEU A 188 2.21 -22.10 6.24
CA LEU A 188 3.42 -21.38 5.85
C LEU A 188 3.14 -20.35 4.78
N LEU A 189 3.66 -19.15 5.01
CA LEU A 189 3.59 -18.06 4.05
C LEU A 189 4.47 -18.39 2.83
N ARG A 190 3.83 -18.57 1.67
CA ARG A 190 4.50 -18.87 0.39
C ARG A 190 4.09 -17.85 -0.68
N PRO A 191 4.77 -16.70 -0.76
CA PRO A 191 4.41 -15.64 -1.72
C PRO A 191 4.57 -16.09 -3.17
N ARG A 192 3.52 -15.89 -3.97
CA ARG A 192 3.48 -16.13 -5.43
C ARG A 192 2.87 -14.94 -6.16
N PHE A 193 3.22 -13.73 -5.72
CA PHE A 193 2.79 -12.47 -6.31
C PHE A 193 3.21 -12.36 -7.78
N GLY A 194 2.40 -11.60 -8.53
CA GLY A 194 2.51 -11.47 -9.98
C GLY A 194 1.17 -11.74 -10.68
N PRO A 195 1.18 -11.83 -12.02
CA PRO A 195 -0.03 -12.09 -12.81
C PRO A 195 -0.72 -13.40 -12.38
N GLY A 196 -2.02 -13.33 -12.09
CA GLY A 196 -2.81 -14.49 -11.67
C GLY A 196 -2.49 -15.00 -10.25
N SER A 197 -1.83 -14.19 -9.42
CA SER A 197 -1.41 -14.56 -8.07
C SER A 197 -2.58 -14.95 -7.16
N ALA A 198 -3.77 -14.36 -7.29
CA ALA A 198 -4.93 -14.78 -6.50
C ALA A 198 -5.26 -16.27 -6.71
N LEU A 199 -5.26 -16.71 -7.97
CA LEU A 199 -5.51 -18.11 -8.31
C LEU A 199 -4.36 -19.01 -7.83
N ALA A 200 -3.11 -18.54 -7.95
CA ALA A 200 -1.94 -19.29 -7.48
C ALA A 200 -2.00 -19.53 -5.96
N HIS A 201 -2.25 -18.49 -5.16
CA HIS A 201 -2.38 -18.61 -3.72
C HIS A 201 -3.56 -19.52 -3.32
N ARG A 202 -4.72 -19.38 -3.99
CA ARG A 202 -5.88 -20.25 -3.72
C ARG A 202 -5.59 -21.73 -4.04
N ARG A 203 -4.82 -22.01 -5.10
CA ARG A 203 -4.39 -23.38 -5.43
C ARG A 203 -3.45 -23.97 -4.38
N ASP A 204 -2.68 -23.11 -3.72
CA ASP A 204 -1.82 -23.50 -2.60
C ASP A 204 -2.58 -23.56 -1.26
N GLY A 205 -3.91 -23.40 -1.28
CA GLY A 205 -4.78 -23.56 -0.13
C GLY A 205 -5.17 -22.26 0.58
N ALA A 206 -4.74 -21.10 0.08
CA ALA A 206 -5.08 -19.83 0.71
C ALA A 206 -6.58 -19.52 0.61
N VAL A 207 -7.21 -19.22 1.75
CA VAL A 207 -8.64 -18.93 1.86
C VAL A 207 -8.89 -17.45 1.56
N PRO A 208 -9.80 -17.11 0.61
CA PRO A 208 -10.17 -15.73 0.36
C PRO A 208 -10.85 -15.07 1.57
N VAL A 209 -10.34 -13.91 1.98
CA VAL A 209 -10.89 -13.06 3.06
C VAL A 209 -10.98 -11.61 2.58
N GLY A 210 -11.67 -10.76 3.33
CA GLY A 210 -11.76 -9.33 3.06
C GLY A 210 -12.52 -8.96 1.78
N MET A 211 -13.38 -9.86 1.28
CA MET A 211 -14.06 -9.68 -0.01
C MET A 211 -14.94 -8.43 -0.09
N GLY A 212 -15.49 -7.98 1.06
CA GLY A 212 -16.29 -6.76 1.18
C GLY A 212 -15.49 -5.46 1.37
N LEU A 213 -14.16 -5.55 1.49
CA LEU A 213 -13.29 -4.41 1.83
C LEU A 213 -12.79 -3.73 0.55
N ALA A 214 -13.68 -3.02 -0.14
CA ALA A 214 -13.39 -2.42 -1.45
C ALA A 214 -12.12 -1.53 -1.46
N ARG A 215 -11.91 -0.76 -0.38
CA ARG A 215 -10.74 0.12 -0.20
C ARG A 215 -9.43 -0.63 -0.06
N LEU A 216 -9.42 -1.74 0.67
CA LEU A 216 -8.26 -2.61 0.83
C LEU A 216 -7.94 -3.33 -0.48
N ARG A 217 -8.96 -3.73 -1.24
CA ARG A 217 -8.80 -4.50 -2.47
C ARG A 217 -8.40 -3.66 -3.68
N ARG A 218 -8.44 -2.32 -3.60
CA ARG A 218 -8.10 -1.43 -4.72
C ARG A 218 -6.64 -0.97 -4.64
N ASP A 219 -5.74 -1.82 -5.13
CA ASP A 219 -4.40 -1.42 -5.53
C ASP A 219 -4.44 -0.53 -6.77
N VAL A 220 -3.37 0.24 -6.98
CA VAL A 220 -3.28 1.25 -8.05
C VAL A 220 -2.01 1.07 -8.87
N ASP A 221 -2.20 0.46 -10.04
CA ASP A 221 -1.24 0.25 -11.12
C ASP A 221 -1.59 1.03 -12.39
N THR A 222 -2.84 1.47 -12.55
CA THR A 222 -3.34 2.19 -13.72
C THR A 222 -4.05 3.50 -13.37
N PRO A 223 -4.18 4.45 -14.32
CA PRO A 223 -4.94 5.69 -14.10
C PRO A 223 -6.42 5.44 -13.78
N ALA A 224 -7.02 4.39 -14.34
CA ALA A 224 -8.41 4.04 -14.08
C ALA A 224 -8.61 3.53 -12.64
N GLU A 225 -7.67 2.72 -12.13
CA GLU A 225 -7.68 2.29 -10.73
C GLU A 225 -7.45 3.47 -9.77
N LEU A 226 -6.60 4.44 -10.15
CA LEU A 226 -6.39 5.65 -9.35
C LEU A 226 -7.68 6.47 -9.19
N GLU A 227 -8.47 6.62 -10.27
CA GLU A 227 -9.76 7.32 -10.19
C GLU A 227 -10.76 6.54 -9.33
N GLN A 228 -10.80 5.22 -9.45
CA GLN A 228 -11.64 4.38 -8.58
C GLN A 228 -11.21 4.49 -7.11
N ALA A 229 -9.91 4.50 -6.82
CA ALA A 229 -9.39 4.73 -5.48
C ALA A 229 -9.74 6.13 -4.97
N ARG A 230 -9.83 7.12 -5.87
CA ARG A 230 -10.31 8.47 -5.56
C ARG A 230 -11.77 8.50 -5.13
N GLU A 231 -12.64 7.79 -5.84
CA GLU A 231 -14.06 7.65 -5.48
C GLU A 231 -14.24 6.94 -4.14
N LEU A 232 -13.39 5.95 -3.86
CA LEU A 232 -13.35 5.29 -2.56
C LEU A 232 -12.87 6.28 -1.49
N GLY A 233 -11.84 7.07 -1.74
CA GLY A 233 -11.33 8.11 -0.85
C GLY A 233 -9.88 7.84 -0.50
N LEU A 234 -8.99 8.73 -0.94
CA LEU A 234 -7.55 8.60 -0.85
C LEU A 234 -7.00 9.03 0.51
N GLY A 235 -5.83 8.51 0.82
CA GLY A 235 -4.96 9.02 1.86
C GLY A 235 -4.53 10.46 1.58
N PRO A 236 -4.15 11.19 2.65
CA PRO A 236 -3.96 12.62 2.60
C PRO A 236 -2.84 13.04 1.64
N ARG A 237 -1.74 12.27 1.55
CA ARG A 237 -0.59 12.64 0.71
C ARG A 237 -0.94 12.46 -0.76
N THR A 238 -1.61 11.36 -1.10
CA THR A 238 -2.04 11.05 -2.46
C THR A 238 -3.07 12.07 -2.92
N ALA A 239 -4.07 12.39 -2.09
CA ALA A 239 -5.08 13.41 -2.39
C ALA A 239 -4.45 14.78 -2.65
N GLN A 240 -3.51 15.20 -1.80
CA GLN A 240 -2.83 16.51 -1.93
C GLN A 240 -2.10 16.67 -3.27
N ILE A 241 -1.42 15.62 -3.75
CA ILE A 241 -0.72 15.65 -5.04
C ILE A 241 -1.69 15.82 -6.20
N LEU A 242 -2.81 15.08 -6.19
CA LEU A 242 -3.82 15.17 -7.26
C LEU A 242 -4.58 16.51 -7.25
N ASP A 243 -4.84 17.05 -6.07
CA ASP A 243 -5.49 18.36 -5.93
C ASP A 243 -4.59 19.50 -6.41
N ALA A 244 -3.28 19.43 -6.13
CA ALA A 244 -2.32 20.41 -6.62
C ALA A 244 -2.25 20.41 -8.17
N GLN A 245 -2.26 19.23 -8.78
CA GLN A 245 -2.29 19.10 -10.24
C GLN A 245 -3.56 19.72 -10.85
N THR A 246 -4.71 19.48 -10.22
CA THR A 246 -6.00 20.01 -10.70
C THR A 246 -5.99 21.54 -10.70
N ARG A 247 -5.44 22.15 -9.64
CA ARG A 247 -5.27 23.61 -9.55
C ARG A 247 -4.33 24.15 -10.62
N ASP A 248 -3.16 23.53 -10.80
CA ASP A 248 -2.19 23.94 -11.83
C ASP A 248 -2.78 23.88 -13.25
N ALA A 249 -3.59 22.87 -13.54
CA ALA A 249 -4.28 22.74 -14.82
C ALA A 249 -5.35 23.82 -15.01
N GLN A 250 -6.11 24.15 -13.96
CA GLN A 250 -7.12 25.22 -13.97
C GLN A 250 -6.49 26.61 -14.17
N ASP A 251 -5.38 26.91 -13.49
CA ASP A 251 -4.69 28.19 -13.61
C ASP A 251 -4.09 28.40 -15.01
N ARG A 252 -3.52 27.35 -15.63
CA ARG A 252 -3.04 27.41 -17.02
C ARG A 252 -4.19 27.60 -18.02
N GLY A 253 -5.29 26.88 -17.85
CA GLY A 253 -6.48 27.03 -18.70
C GLY A 253 -7.08 28.44 -18.59
N GLY A 254 -7.18 28.97 -17.37
CA GLY A 254 -7.70 30.32 -17.08
C GLY A 254 -6.85 31.43 -17.70
N ALA A 255 -5.52 31.32 -17.61
CA ALA A 255 -4.58 32.26 -18.23
C ALA A 255 -4.71 32.27 -19.77
N GLN A 256 -4.93 31.11 -20.39
CA GLN A 256 -5.07 30.98 -21.84
C GLN A 256 -6.39 31.57 -22.35
N THR A 257 -7.49 31.40 -21.60
CA THR A 257 -8.78 32.08 -21.89
C THR A 257 -8.72 33.60 -21.74
N ARG A 258 -7.96 34.13 -20.78
CA ARG A 258 -7.80 35.59 -20.61
C ARG A 258 -6.97 36.20 -21.74
N ALA A 259 -5.89 35.53 -22.16
CA ALA A 259 -5.05 35.98 -23.26
C ALA A 259 -5.76 35.96 -24.63
N GLY A 260 -6.74 35.07 -24.84
CA GLY A 260 -7.54 35.00 -26.07
C GLY A 260 -8.66 36.04 -26.19
N SER A 261 -9.01 36.75 -25.11
CA SER A 261 -10.12 37.74 -25.12
C SER A 261 -9.69 39.18 -25.46
N SER A 262 -8.38 39.47 -25.48
CA SER A 262 -7.85 40.84 -25.67
C SER A 262 -7.46 41.21 -27.10
N SER A 263 -7.82 40.40 -28.11
CA SER A 263 -7.46 40.65 -29.52
C SER A 263 -8.66 40.66 -30.48
N ARG A 264 -9.65 41.53 -30.20
CA ARG A 264 -10.60 42.01 -31.23
C ARG A 264 -10.78 43.52 -31.15
N THR A 265 -9.72 44.27 -31.43
CA THR A 265 -9.86 45.65 -31.89
C THR A 265 -10.00 45.58 -33.41
N ALA A 266 -11.24 45.70 -33.90
CA ALA A 266 -11.55 45.71 -35.31
C ALA A 266 -10.90 46.93 -35.99
N CYS A 267 -10.01 46.67 -36.94
CA CYS A 267 -9.48 47.67 -37.86
C CYS A 267 -10.55 47.94 -38.93
N ALA A 268 -11.12 49.15 -38.95
CA ALA A 268 -12.05 49.59 -39.99
C ALA A 268 -11.25 50.02 -41.25
N PRO A 269 -11.69 49.67 -42.47
CA PRO A 269 -11.04 50.15 -43.68
C PRO A 269 -11.46 51.59 -44.02
N SER A 270 -10.47 52.47 -44.15
CA SER A 270 -10.65 53.85 -44.66
C SER A 270 -10.66 53.83 -46.19
N ALA A 271 -11.80 54.17 -46.79
CA ALA A 271 -11.93 54.38 -48.23
C ALA A 271 -11.43 55.78 -48.65
N ALA A 272 -10.75 55.81 -49.79
CA ALA A 272 -10.09 56.97 -50.38
C ALA A 272 -11.05 57.97 -51.03
N SER A 273 -10.64 59.24 -51.13
CA SER A 273 -11.06 60.16 -52.18
C SER A 273 -9.93 61.15 -52.49
N PHE A 274 -9.28 60.95 -53.63
CA PHE A 274 -8.29 61.83 -54.23
C PHE A 274 -9.03 62.84 -55.11
N SER A 275 -8.84 64.12 -54.85
CA SER A 275 -9.33 65.24 -55.66
C SER A 275 -8.15 65.81 -56.47
N ALA A 276 -8.24 65.83 -57.80
CA ALA A 276 -7.37 66.63 -58.66
C ALA A 276 -8.21 67.37 -59.71
N LYS A 277 -8.07 68.70 -59.70
CA LYS A 277 -8.72 69.69 -60.58
C LYS A 277 -7.86 69.97 -61.83
N CYS A 278 -8.56 70.28 -62.92
CA CYS A 278 -8.27 71.23 -64.02
C CYS A 278 -6.83 71.73 -64.25
N SER A 279 -6.29 71.51 -65.45
CA SER A 279 -6.37 72.46 -66.60
C SER A 279 -5.95 71.75 -67.89
#